data_AF-A0AAE0ZMD2-F1
#
_entry.id   AF-A0AAE0ZMD2-F1
#
_cell.length_a   1.000
_cell.length_b   1.000
_cell.length_c   1.000
_cell.angle_alpha   90.00
_cell.angle_beta   90.00
_cell.angle_gamma   90.00
#
_symmetry.space_group_name_H-M   'P 1'
#
loop_
_entity.id
_entity.type
_entity.pdbx_description
1 polymer ?
#
loop_
_entity_poly.entity_id
_entity_poly.type
_entity_poly.pdbx_seq_one_letter_code
_entity_poly.pdbx_strand_id
1 'polypeptide(L)'
;MSTYPLHDHMAKWQYHMFNDKLHPMVYYYPCSSSNVPSKESVVVISNDLNPDAAAVHCFTKATIDHLRQKIPVNRFIEFTNSCAAQYKSKVPFMDIQTSADTLGVAIERNFFGSRHGKNPSDGESAVVKNAATQAVKTQQTIIQNPRDLFEFCKMSSQRGQDLELHPLAEEILVC
;
A
#
# COMPACT_ATOMS: atom_id res chain seq x y z
N MET A 1 -24.91 -30.65 5.93
CA MET A 1 -23.72 -30.09 6.60
C MET A 1 -23.71 -28.59 6.35
N SER A 2 -23.79 -27.81 7.41
CA SER A 2 -23.81 -26.35 7.39
C SER A 2 -22.43 -25.83 6.95
N THR A 3 -22.32 -25.21 5.77
CA THR A 3 -21.09 -24.57 5.25
C THR A 3 -20.80 -23.22 5.91
N TYR A 4 -21.69 -22.75 6.79
CA TYR A 4 -21.65 -21.45 7.42
C TYR A 4 -20.39 -21.15 8.27
N PRO A 5 -19.80 -22.07 9.06
CA PRO A 5 -18.66 -21.72 9.90
C PRO A 5 -17.39 -21.44 9.07
N LEU A 6 -17.17 -22.17 7.97
CA LEU A 6 -15.99 -21.95 7.10
C LEU A 6 -16.04 -20.59 6.40
N HIS A 7 -17.21 -20.17 5.93
CA HIS A 7 -17.37 -18.86 5.27
C HIS A 7 -17.11 -17.69 6.22
N ASP A 8 -17.54 -17.78 7.49
CA ASP A 8 -17.36 -16.72 8.48
C ASP A 8 -15.89 -16.58 8.92
N HIS A 9 -15.19 -17.71 9.08
CA HIS A 9 -13.75 -17.72 9.34
C HIS A 9 -12.94 -17.16 8.16
N MET A 10 -13.32 -17.47 6.91
CA MET A 10 -12.66 -16.93 5.73
C MET A 10 -12.93 -15.42 5.55
N ALA A 11 -14.15 -14.96 5.80
CA ALA A 11 -14.50 -13.53 5.70
C ALA A 11 -13.76 -12.69 6.75
N LYS A 12 -13.67 -13.19 7.99
CA LYS A 12 -12.92 -12.54 9.08
C LYS A 12 -11.42 -12.53 8.80
N TRP A 13 -10.87 -13.64 8.31
CA TRP A 13 -9.47 -13.73 7.92
C TRP A 13 -9.13 -12.76 6.77
N GLN A 14 -9.97 -12.69 5.74
CA GLN A 14 -9.83 -11.71 4.65
C GLN A 14 -9.88 -10.27 5.15
N TYR A 15 -10.78 -9.94 6.07
CA TYR A 15 -10.87 -8.60 6.65
C TYR A 15 -9.57 -8.18 7.36
N HIS A 16 -9.02 -9.04 8.23
CA HIS A 16 -7.77 -8.75 8.95
C HIS A 16 -6.57 -8.73 8.00
N MET A 17 -6.46 -9.70 7.09
CA MET A 17 -5.32 -9.74 6.17
C MET A 17 -5.32 -8.52 5.24
N PHE A 18 -6.48 -8.07 4.78
CA PHE A 18 -6.54 -7.00 3.78
C PHE A 18 -6.59 -5.58 4.36
N ASN A 19 -7.05 -5.39 5.59
CA ASN A 19 -7.05 -4.06 6.21
C ASN A 19 -5.77 -3.77 6.99
N ASP A 20 -5.11 -4.80 7.51
CA ASP A 20 -3.93 -4.61 8.36
C ASP A 20 -2.61 -4.84 7.60
N LYS A 21 -2.62 -5.57 6.47
CA LYS A 21 -1.39 -5.94 5.75
C LYS A 21 -1.19 -5.23 4.42
N LEU A 22 -2.25 -4.61 3.86
CA LEU A 22 -2.17 -3.88 2.60
C LEU A 22 -2.09 -2.39 2.84
N HIS A 23 -1.05 -1.78 2.28
CA HIS A 23 -0.82 -0.35 2.36
C HIS A 23 -0.73 0.24 0.95
N PRO A 24 -1.88 0.61 0.35
CA PRO A 24 -1.93 1.19 -0.98
C PRO A 24 -1.52 2.66 -0.97
N MET A 25 -0.70 3.05 -1.94
CA MET A 25 -0.24 4.41 -2.15
C MET A 25 -0.38 4.75 -3.64
N VAL A 26 -0.89 5.95 -3.94
CA VAL A 26 -1.07 6.41 -5.33
C VAL A 26 -0.29 7.69 -5.51
N TYR A 27 0.59 7.69 -6.50
CA TYR A 27 1.48 8.79 -6.82
C TYR A 27 1.05 9.46 -8.11
N TYR A 28 1.19 10.78 -8.10
CA TYR A 28 1.04 11.62 -9.27
C TYR A 28 2.31 12.45 -9.42
N TYR A 29 2.95 12.37 -10.58
CA TYR A 29 4.16 13.13 -10.86
C TYR A 29 4.21 13.66 -12.29
N PRO A 30 4.94 14.75 -12.56
CA PRO A 30 5.05 15.28 -13.91
C PRO A 30 5.63 14.26 -14.88
N CYS A 31 5.00 14.12 -16.04
CA CYS A 31 5.52 13.32 -17.14
C CYS A 31 6.39 14.20 -18.04
N SER A 32 7.58 13.75 -18.43
CA SER A 32 8.46 14.53 -19.32
C SER A 32 7.94 14.61 -20.76
N SER A 33 7.10 13.66 -21.18
CA SER A 33 6.60 13.53 -22.55
C SER A 33 5.17 14.03 -22.74
N SER A 34 4.43 14.35 -21.67
CA SER A 34 3.04 14.80 -21.77
C SER A 34 2.70 15.84 -20.71
N ASN A 35 1.70 16.69 -21.00
CA ASN A 35 1.15 17.65 -20.02
C ASN A 35 0.22 17.00 -18.98
N VAL A 36 0.06 15.67 -19.03
CA VAL A 36 -0.75 14.93 -18.07
C VAL A 36 0.18 14.30 -17.02
N PRO A 37 -0.10 14.44 -15.72
CA PRO A 37 0.69 13.76 -14.69
C PRO A 37 0.67 12.24 -14.89
N SER A 38 1.84 11.62 -14.78
CA SER A 38 1.95 10.18 -14.65
C SER A 38 1.30 9.74 -13.33
N LYS A 39 0.47 8.70 -13.39
CA LYS A 39 -0.12 8.03 -12.22
C LYS A 39 0.58 6.71 -12.00
N GLU A 40 0.96 6.44 -10.76
CA GLU A 40 1.53 5.16 -10.36
C GLU A 40 0.88 4.65 -9.08
N SER A 41 0.53 3.36 -9.06
CA SER A 41 -0.08 2.69 -7.91
C SER A 41 0.93 1.73 -7.31
N VAL A 42 1.23 1.90 -6.02
CA VAL A 42 2.11 1.03 -5.26
C VAL A 42 1.31 0.42 -4.13
N VAL A 43 1.28 -0.90 -4.05
CA VAL A 43 0.60 -1.61 -2.96
C VAL A 43 1.66 -2.36 -2.17
N VAL A 44 1.94 -1.88 -0.96
CA VAL A 44 2.84 -2.56 -0.03
C VAL A 44 2.08 -3.67 0.70
N ILE A 45 2.66 -4.86 0.77
CA ILE A 45 2.11 -6.02 1.48
C ILE A 45 3.03 -6.34 2.67
N SER A 46 2.75 -5.76 3.83
CA SER A 46 3.62 -5.96 5.00
C SER A 46 3.25 -7.23 5.76
N ASN A 47 4.25 -7.87 6.36
CA ASN A 47 4.01 -8.97 7.30
C ASN A 47 3.82 -8.48 8.75
N ASP A 48 4.17 -7.23 9.03
CA ASP A 48 4.01 -6.58 10.35
C ASP A 48 2.61 -6.76 10.92
N LEU A 49 2.54 -7.31 12.13
CA LEU A 49 1.30 -7.56 12.86
C LEU A 49 0.63 -6.28 13.36
N ASN A 50 1.36 -5.17 13.43
CA ASN A 50 0.84 -3.91 13.96
C ASN A 50 1.40 -2.72 13.17
N PRO A 51 0.82 -2.40 11.99
CA PRO A 51 1.30 -1.30 11.17
C PRO A 51 1.09 0.04 11.88
N ASP A 52 2.15 0.53 12.50
CA ASP A 52 2.20 1.79 13.23
C ASP A 52 2.87 2.90 12.40
N ALA A 53 3.14 4.04 13.05
CA ALA A 53 3.82 5.15 12.42
C ALA A 53 5.21 4.79 11.86
N ALA A 54 5.96 3.89 12.51
CA ALA A 54 7.28 3.50 12.05
C ALA A 54 7.19 2.65 10.77
N ALA A 55 6.21 1.74 10.70
CA ALA A 55 5.94 0.98 9.48
C ALA A 55 5.61 1.92 8.31
N VAL A 56 4.74 2.92 8.53
CA VAL A 56 4.42 3.93 7.52
C VAL A 56 5.66 4.71 7.07
N HIS A 57 6.53 5.10 8.00
CA HIS A 57 7.79 5.77 7.65
C HIS A 57 8.67 4.91 6.74
N CYS A 58 8.80 3.61 7.04
CA CYS A 58 9.54 2.67 6.19
C CYS A 58 8.94 2.58 4.78
N PHE A 59 7.60 2.48 4.67
CA PHE A 59 6.92 2.42 3.37
C PHE A 59 7.10 3.71 2.57
N THR A 60 6.98 4.87 3.23
CA THR A 60 7.21 6.18 2.62
C THR A 60 8.65 6.30 2.11
N LYS A 61 9.64 5.96 2.92
CA LYS A 61 11.06 5.99 2.54
C LYS A 61 11.30 5.16 1.28
N ALA A 62 10.88 3.91 1.31
CA ALA A 62 11.19 3.01 0.23
C ALA A 62 10.48 3.38 -1.08
N THR A 63 9.31 4.01 -0.98
CA THR A 63 8.63 4.51 -2.17
C THR A 63 9.25 5.80 -2.71
N ILE A 64 9.77 6.67 -1.85
CA ILE A 64 10.57 7.83 -2.30
C ILE A 64 11.81 7.34 -3.06
N ASP A 65 12.51 6.34 -2.52
CA ASP A 65 13.69 5.75 -3.16
C ASP A 65 13.33 5.12 -4.52
N HIS A 66 12.17 4.47 -4.63
CA HIS A 66 11.64 4.00 -5.91
C HIS A 66 11.38 5.14 -6.91
N LEU A 67 10.68 6.20 -6.49
CA LEU A 67 10.37 7.33 -7.37
C LEU A 67 11.62 8.09 -7.83
N ARG A 68 12.66 8.16 -6.99
CA ARG A 68 13.95 8.77 -7.32
C ARG A 68 14.68 8.10 -8.47
N GLN A 69 14.40 6.82 -8.73
CA GLN A 69 14.96 6.12 -9.90
C GLN A 69 14.32 6.59 -11.21
N LYS A 70 13.15 7.25 -11.14
CA LYS A 70 12.36 7.68 -12.30
C LYS A 70 12.41 9.19 -12.51
N ILE A 71 12.35 9.97 -11.42
CA ILE A 71 12.28 11.43 -11.45
C ILE A 71 13.07 12.07 -10.30
N PRO A 72 13.54 13.32 -10.46
CA PRO A 72 14.05 14.09 -9.33
C PRO A 72 12.91 14.43 -8.35
N VAL A 73 13.04 13.99 -7.10
CA VAL A 73 12.03 14.21 -6.05
C VAL A 73 12.51 15.32 -5.10
N ASN A 74 11.99 16.53 -5.29
CA ASN A 74 12.39 17.72 -4.51
C ASN A 74 11.39 18.09 -3.41
N ARG A 75 10.11 17.70 -3.58
CA ARG A 75 9.04 17.93 -2.62
C ARG A 75 8.08 16.75 -2.69
N PHE A 76 7.62 16.30 -1.53
CA PHE A 76 6.70 15.18 -1.40
C PHE A 76 5.43 15.64 -0.68
N ILE A 77 4.30 15.66 -1.40
CA ILE A 77 3.02 16.12 -0.85
C ILE A 77 2.13 14.90 -0.66
N GLU A 78 1.84 14.59 0.60
CA GLU A 78 1.03 13.45 0.99
C GLU A 78 -0.40 13.89 1.30
N PHE A 79 -1.37 13.14 0.79
CA PHE A 79 -2.76 13.24 1.19
C PHE A 79 -3.16 11.93 1.86
N THR A 80 -3.41 11.98 3.16
CA THR A 80 -3.64 10.78 3.96
C THR A 80 -4.92 10.85 4.78
N ASN A 81 -5.39 9.68 5.19
CA ASN A 81 -6.49 9.58 6.13
C ASN A 81 -6.03 10.07 7.53
N SER A 82 -6.98 10.43 8.38
CA SER A 82 -6.68 10.91 9.73
C SER A 82 -6.47 9.75 10.74
N CYS A 83 -5.96 8.57 10.31
CA CYS A 83 -5.74 7.44 11.22
C CYS A 83 -4.69 7.81 12.27
N ALA A 84 -5.08 7.78 13.55
CA ALA A 84 -4.23 8.21 14.65
C ALA A 84 -3.00 7.30 14.83
N ALA A 85 -3.16 5.99 14.68
CA ALA A 85 -2.06 5.03 14.85
C ALA A 85 -0.95 5.19 13.80
N GLN A 86 -1.31 5.66 12.60
CA GLN A 86 -0.44 5.63 11.41
C GLN A 86 0.04 7.00 10.96
N TYR A 87 -0.85 8.00 10.90
CA TYR A 87 -0.56 9.28 10.25
C TYR A 87 -0.77 10.49 11.14
N LYS A 88 -1.64 10.39 12.15
CA LYS A 88 -2.08 11.51 12.97
C LYS A 88 -1.74 11.30 14.46
N SER A 89 -0.46 11.09 14.75
CA SER A 89 0.11 11.00 16.10
C SER A 89 1.46 11.72 16.19
N LYS A 90 2.07 11.73 17.38
CA LYS A 90 3.34 12.44 17.64
C LYS A 90 4.48 12.00 16.72
N VAL A 91 4.59 10.70 16.42
CA VAL A 91 5.70 10.16 15.60
C VAL A 91 5.62 10.65 14.15
N PRO A 92 4.50 10.50 13.42
CA PRO A 92 4.39 11.03 12.06
C PRO A 92 4.59 12.54 11.93
N PHE A 93 4.25 13.33 12.96
CA PHE A 93 4.55 14.77 12.97
C PHE A 93 6.06 15.05 13.13
N MET A 94 6.76 14.25 13.94
CA MET A 94 8.22 14.31 14.04
C MET A 94 8.89 13.88 12.74
N ASP A 95 8.37 12.84 12.09
CA ASP A 95 8.88 12.37 10.79
C ASP A 95 8.73 13.45 9.70
N ILE A 96 7.62 14.21 9.70
CA ILE A 96 7.45 15.35 8.79
C ILE A 96 8.53 16.41 9.07
N GLN A 97 8.70 16.79 10.34
CA GLN A 97 9.66 17.84 10.72
C GLN A 97 11.10 17.45 10.36
N THR A 98 11.46 16.18 10.50
CA THR A 98 12.82 15.67 10.24
C THR A 98 12.98 15.06 8.84
N SER A 99 11.95 15.13 7.99
CA SER A 99 11.93 14.48 6.67
C SER A 99 13.06 14.95 5.74
N ALA A 100 13.41 16.23 5.77
CA ALA A 100 14.50 16.76 4.97
C ALA A 100 15.85 16.10 5.32
N ASP A 101 16.10 15.85 6.61
CA ASP A 101 17.35 15.24 7.08
C ASP A 101 17.33 13.72 6.93
N THR A 102 16.20 13.07 7.23
CA THR A 102 16.06 11.60 7.27
C THR A 102 15.81 10.97 5.91
N LEU A 103 15.03 11.64 5.06
CA LEU A 103 14.61 11.16 3.75
C LEU A 103 15.25 11.95 2.61
N GLY A 104 15.90 13.09 2.88
CA GLY A 104 16.46 13.96 1.84
C GLY A 104 15.42 14.71 1.02
N VAL A 105 14.17 14.78 1.51
CA VAL A 105 13.07 15.51 0.86
C VAL A 105 12.12 16.07 1.91
N ALA A 106 11.68 17.32 1.71
CA ALA A 106 10.66 17.91 2.56
C ALA A 106 9.29 17.29 2.28
N ILE A 107 8.65 16.77 3.33
CA ILE A 107 7.30 16.24 3.28
C ILE A 107 6.30 17.31 3.72
N GLU A 108 5.24 17.48 2.95
CA GLU A 108 4.01 18.13 3.38
C GLU A 108 2.91 17.09 3.50
N ARG A 109 2.18 17.07 4.63
CA ARG A 109 1.10 16.12 4.86
C ARG A 109 -0.23 16.83 5.06
N ASN A 110 -1.17 16.50 4.19
CA ASN A 110 -2.55 16.96 4.21
C ASN A 110 -3.46 15.83 4.68
N PHE A 111 -4.43 16.16 5.53
CA PHE A 111 -5.36 15.19 6.10
C PHE A 111 -6.76 15.37 5.55
N PHE A 112 -7.38 14.28 5.08
CA PHE A 112 -8.79 14.32 4.70
C PHE A 112 -9.68 14.51 5.94
N GLY A 113 -10.74 15.33 5.78
CA GLY A 113 -11.68 15.64 6.86
C GLY A 113 -12.54 14.45 7.31
N SER A 114 -12.80 13.47 6.43
CA SER A 114 -13.48 12.21 6.78
C SER A 114 -12.50 11.05 6.83
N ARG A 115 -12.65 10.17 7.84
CA ARG A 115 -11.67 9.11 8.16
C ARG A 115 -11.59 7.95 7.16
N HIS A 116 -12.55 7.78 6.23
CA HIS A 116 -12.58 6.66 5.28
C HIS A 116 -13.20 7.01 3.92
N GLY A 117 -12.78 6.31 2.86
CA GLY A 117 -13.56 6.13 1.63
C GLY A 117 -13.46 7.25 0.59
N LYS A 118 -12.34 7.98 0.54
CA LYS A 118 -12.23 9.18 -0.32
C LYS A 118 -10.91 9.36 -1.05
N ASN A 119 -9.94 8.46 -0.87
CA ASN A 119 -8.68 8.57 -1.57
C ASN A 119 -8.61 7.58 -2.76
N PRO A 120 -7.77 7.85 -3.77
CA PRO A 120 -7.55 6.91 -4.87
C PRO A 120 -7.04 5.53 -4.40
N SER A 121 -6.34 5.47 -3.27
CA SER A 121 -5.73 4.23 -2.78
C SER A 121 -6.74 3.21 -2.25
N ASP A 122 -7.91 3.66 -1.76
CA ASP A 122 -9.03 2.79 -1.40
C ASP A 122 -9.45 1.91 -2.62
N GLY A 123 -9.50 2.51 -3.82
CA GLY A 123 -9.84 1.80 -5.07
C GLY A 123 -8.78 0.79 -5.49
N GLU A 124 -7.50 1.15 -5.41
CA GLU A 124 -6.38 0.26 -5.75
C GLU A 124 -6.34 -0.97 -4.83
N SER A 125 -6.56 -0.78 -3.54
CA SER A 125 -6.66 -1.91 -2.61
C SER A 125 -7.89 -2.77 -2.89
N ALA A 126 -9.02 -2.18 -3.30
CA ALA A 126 -10.22 -2.94 -3.62
C ALA A 126 -10.00 -3.88 -4.81
N VAL A 127 -9.20 -3.50 -5.81
CA VAL A 127 -8.84 -4.37 -6.94
C VAL A 127 -8.09 -5.61 -6.45
N VAL A 128 -7.03 -5.43 -5.66
CA VAL A 128 -6.23 -6.54 -5.10
C VAL A 128 -7.09 -7.43 -4.21
N LYS A 129 -7.88 -6.83 -3.31
CA LYS A 129 -8.77 -7.55 -2.39
C LYS A 129 -9.80 -8.38 -3.13
N ASN A 130 -10.44 -7.80 -4.16
CA ASN A 130 -11.45 -8.49 -4.95
C ASN A 130 -10.83 -9.64 -5.75
N ALA A 131 -9.70 -9.43 -6.42
CA ALA A 131 -9.01 -10.46 -7.18
C ALA A 131 -8.62 -11.66 -6.30
N ALA A 132 -7.96 -11.40 -5.17
CA ALA A 132 -7.56 -12.43 -4.21
C ALA A 132 -8.79 -13.16 -3.61
N THR A 133 -9.84 -12.40 -3.25
CA THR A 133 -11.07 -12.97 -2.70
C THR A 133 -11.75 -13.89 -3.71
N GLN A 134 -11.83 -13.50 -4.98
CA GLN A 134 -12.45 -14.32 -6.03
C GLN A 134 -11.63 -15.58 -6.31
N ALA A 135 -10.31 -15.48 -6.37
CA ALA A 135 -9.43 -16.64 -6.60
C ALA A 135 -9.55 -17.66 -5.45
N VAL A 136 -9.67 -17.20 -4.21
CA VAL A 136 -9.92 -18.08 -3.05
C VAL A 136 -11.32 -18.69 -3.09
N LYS A 137 -12.36 -17.89 -3.39
CA LYS A 137 -13.76 -18.37 -3.46
C LYS A 137 -13.98 -19.39 -4.57
N THR A 138 -13.29 -19.24 -5.69
CA THR A 138 -13.36 -20.16 -6.83
C THR A 138 -12.38 -21.34 -6.71
N GLN A 139 -11.69 -21.48 -5.56
CA GLN A 139 -10.73 -22.55 -5.28
C GLN A 139 -9.56 -22.61 -6.28
N GLN A 140 -9.21 -21.48 -6.90
CA GLN A 140 -8.07 -21.38 -7.82
C GLN A 140 -6.74 -21.28 -7.09
N THR A 141 -6.75 -20.76 -5.87
CA THR A 141 -5.56 -20.61 -5.04
C THR A 141 -5.93 -20.66 -3.55
N ILE A 142 -4.93 -20.91 -2.72
CA ILE A 142 -5.02 -20.82 -1.26
C ILE A 142 -4.07 -19.71 -0.83
N ILE A 143 -4.60 -18.69 -0.16
CA ILE A 143 -3.83 -17.59 0.42
C ILE A 143 -4.04 -17.68 1.92
N GLN A 144 -2.97 -17.86 2.70
CA GLN A 144 -3.03 -18.00 4.16
C GLN A 144 -2.17 -16.97 4.91
N ASN A 145 -1.23 -16.35 4.22
CA ASN A 145 -0.35 -15.34 4.79
C ASN A 145 -0.05 -14.22 3.76
N PRO A 146 0.57 -13.10 4.20
CA PRO A 146 0.92 -11.99 3.30
C PRO A 146 1.86 -12.39 2.16
N ARG A 147 2.74 -13.39 2.37
CA ARG A 147 3.63 -13.90 1.33
C ARG A 147 2.88 -14.65 0.25
N ASP A 148 1.88 -15.45 0.59
CA ASP A 148 1.02 -16.11 -0.40
C ASP A 148 0.27 -15.08 -1.24
N LEU A 149 -0.17 -13.97 -0.63
CA LEU A 149 -0.81 -12.88 -1.37
C LEU A 149 0.16 -12.23 -2.34
N PHE A 150 1.39 -11.99 -1.91
CA PHE A 150 2.44 -11.45 -2.77
C PHE A 150 2.70 -12.36 -3.98
N GLU A 151 2.87 -13.65 -3.75
CA GLU A 151 3.09 -14.63 -4.83
C GLU A 151 1.88 -14.69 -5.78
N PHE A 152 0.66 -14.61 -5.25
CA PHE A 152 -0.55 -14.52 -6.06
C PHE A 152 -0.55 -13.27 -6.97
N CYS A 153 -0.19 -12.10 -6.43
CA CYS A 153 -0.08 -10.86 -7.20
C CYS A 153 1.00 -10.96 -8.28
N LYS A 154 2.14 -11.59 -7.95
CA LYS A 154 3.25 -11.83 -8.88
C LYS A 154 2.88 -12.71 -10.06
N MET A 155 2.21 -13.82 -9.79
CA MET A 155 1.73 -14.72 -10.84
C MET A 155 0.64 -14.08 -11.70
N SER A 156 -0.20 -13.24 -11.11
CA SER A 156 -1.28 -12.54 -11.82
C SER A 156 -0.74 -11.44 -12.75
N SER A 157 0.31 -10.74 -12.34
CA SER A 157 1.04 -9.76 -13.16
C SER A 157 1.58 -10.37 -14.46
N GLN A 158 2.26 -11.51 -14.34
CA GLN A 158 2.90 -12.21 -15.46
C GLN A 158 1.90 -12.73 -16.50
N ARG A 159 0.60 -12.75 -16.20
CA ARG A 159 -0.48 -13.22 -17.08
C ARG A 159 -1.17 -12.11 -17.88
N GLY A 160 -0.66 -10.88 -17.85
CA GLY A 160 -1.16 -9.77 -18.67
C GLY A 160 -2.11 -8.81 -17.95
N GLN A 161 -1.96 -8.66 -16.64
CA GLN A 161 -2.45 -7.46 -15.93
C GLN A 161 -1.23 -6.65 -15.52
N ASP A 162 -1.21 -5.34 -15.81
CA ASP A 162 -0.09 -4.42 -15.58
C ASP A 162 0.22 -4.22 -14.07
N LEU A 163 0.70 -5.26 -13.39
CA LEU A 163 1.22 -5.21 -12.02
C LEU A 163 2.74 -5.29 -12.09
N GLU A 164 3.43 -4.22 -12.51
CA GLU A 164 4.89 -4.22 -12.44
C GLU A 164 5.35 -4.38 -10.98
N LEU A 165 6.01 -5.51 -10.70
CA LEU A 165 6.61 -5.77 -9.39
C LEU A 165 8.03 -5.21 -9.37
N HIS A 166 8.25 -4.26 -8.48
CA HIS A 166 9.56 -3.63 -8.33
C HIS A 166 10.57 -4.60 -7.66
N PRO A 167 11.85 -4.62 -8.08
CA PRO A 167 12.89 -5.46 -7.46
C PRO A 167 13.14 -5.18 -5.97
N LEU A 168 12.79 -3.99 -5.46
CA LEU A 168 12.82 -3.70 -4.01
C LEU A 168 11.61 -4.26 -3.25
N ALA A 169 10.67 -4.93 -3.93
CA ALA A 169 9.56 -5.59 -3.25
C ALA A 169 10.08 -6.50 -2.12
N GLU A 170 11.17 -7.24 -2.31
CA GLU A 170 11.74 -8.08 -1.24
C GLU A 170 12.21 -7.29 0.00
N GLU A 171 12.62 -6.02 -0.12
CA GLU A 171 13.06 -5.17 1.01
C GLU A 171 11.91 -4.34 1.63
N ILE A 172 10.93 -3.91 0.83
CA ILE A 172 9.75 -3.16 1.29
C ILE A 172 8.71 -4.08 1.94
N LEU A 173 8.72 -5.37 1.60
CA LEU A 173 7.86 -6.42 2.14
C LEU A 173 8.40 -7.05 3.45
N VAL A 174 9.61 -6.68 3.89
CA VAL A 174 10.22 -7.16 5.15
C VAL A 174 10.36 -5.99 6.13
N CYS A 175 9.20 -5.45 6.50
CA CYS A 175 8.96 -4.92 7.83
C CYS A 175 7.73 -5.64 8.39
#